data_AF-D2EFP0-F1
#
_entry.id   AF-D2EFP0-F1
#
_cell.length_a   1.000
_cell.length_b   1.000
_cell.length_c   1.000
_cell.angle_alpha   90.00
_cell.angle_beta   90.00
_cell.angle_gamma   90.00
#
_symmetry.space_group_name_H-M   'P 1'
#
loop_
_entity.id
_entity.type
_entity.pdbx_description
1 polymer ?
#
loop_
_entity_poly.entity_id
_entity_poly.type
_entity_poly.pdbx_seq_one_letter_code
_entity_poly.pdbx_strand_id
1 'polypeptide(L)'
;MTRDSVIEAIDAGIKLITIITEHVPFQDMLKINEYAKLKDVKIIGPNCPGLAAPGIGKLGIIPNTILKKGVVGVISRSGTLTYEIVNVITETGLGESTVLGIGGDKVPGLNFIDVLKLFNEDKQTRGIVIVGEIGGNEEEKAADFIRKNVKKPVFAFIDGVYAPPGKRMGHAGAIISGKTGTAKSKLAAFKKANVPVAKTFDELSSLMVKKLG
;
A
#
# COMPACT_ATOMS: atom_id res chain seq x y z
N MET A 1 -8.87 -14.23 19.17
CA MET A 1 -7.51 -14.65 18.78
C MET A 1 -6.71 -13.47 18.23
N THR A 2 -6.86 -13.02 16.98
CA THR A 2 -6.02 -11.92 16.45
C THR A 2 -6.08 -10.64 17.29
N ARG A 3 -7.28 -10.20 17.67
CA ARG A 3 -7.42 -9.03 18.56
C ARG A 3 -6.63 -9.21 19.84
N ASP A 4 -6.88 -10.30 20.55
CA ASP A 4 -6.30 -10.51 21.89
C ASP A 4 -4.76 -10.54 21.82
N SER A 5 -4.17 -11.19 20.80
CA SER A 5 -2.72 -11.18 20.55
C SER A 5 -2.16 -9.79 20.22
N VAL A 6 -2.91 -8.97 19.47
CA VAL A 6 -2.48 -7.61 19.14
C VAL A 6 -2.54 -6.71 20.37
N ILE A 7 -3.59 -6.83 21.18
CA ILE A 7 -3.71 -6.08 22.44
C ILE A 7 -2.60 -6.48 23.41
N GLU A 8 -2.31 -7.77 23.54
CA GLU A 8 -1.19 -8.28 24.35
C GLU A 8 0.15 -7.67 23.89
N ALA A 9 0.43 -7.66 22.58
CA ALA A 9 1.65 -7.07 22.05
C ALA A 9 1.73 -5.55 22.29
N ILE A 10 0.61 -4.83 22.18
CA ILE A 10 0.54 -3.39 22.50
C ILE A 10 0.84 -3.16 23.98
N ASP A 11 0.24 -3.96 24.87
CA ASP A 11 0.43 -3.84 26.32
C ASP A 11 1.86 -4.23 26.75
N ALA A 12 2.52 -5.12 26.01
CA ALA A 12 3.93 -5.43 26.17
C ALA A 12 4.89 -4.32 25.66
N GLY A 13 4.35 -3.23 25.09
CA GLY A 13 5.14 -2.07 24.67
C GLY A 13 5.65 -2.12 23.22
N ILE A 14 5.19 -3.07 22.40
CA ILE A 14 5.57 -3.15 20.99
C ILE A 14 4.97 -1.99 20.20
N LYS A 15 5.80 -1.28 19.43
CA LYS A 15 5.43 -0.04 18.71
C LYS A 15 5.10 -0.21 17.22
N LEU A 16 5.41 -1.38 16.67
CA LEU A 16 5.08 -1.73 15.29
C LEU A 16 4.62 -3.19 15.26
N ILE A 17 3.40 -3.42 14.78
CA ILE A 17 2.81 -4.76 14.70
C ILE A 17 2.30 -4.98 13.29
N THR A 18 2.69 -6.11 12.70
CA THR A 18 2.20 -6.56 11.39
C THR A 18 1.21 -7.70 11.56
N ILE A 19 0.00 -7.53 11.05
CA ILE A 19 -1.07 -8.52 11.07
C ILE A 19 -1.16 -9.15 9.68
N ILE A 20 -0.54 -10.32 9.50
CA ILE A 20 -0.57 -11.06 8.23
C ILE A 20 -1.93 -11.74 8.02
N THR A 21 -2.55 -12.17 9.11
CA THR A 21 -3.81 -12.95 9.13
C THR A 21 -4.93 -12.28 8.32
N GLU A 22 -5.54 -13.05 7.42
CA GLU A 22 -6.75 -12.69 6.70
C GLU A 22 -8.02 -13.07 7.51
N HIS A 23 -9.17 -12.51 7.14
CA HIS A 23 -10.47 -12.78 7.78
C HIS A 23 -10.57 -12.36 9.25
N VAL A 24 -9.82 -11.33 9.64
CA VAL A 24 -10.00 -10.69 10.94
C VAL A 24 -11.37 -10.02 10.96
N PRO A 25 -12.22 -10.25 11.98
CA PRO A 25 -13.52 -9.59 12.05
C PRO A 25 -13.39 -8.07 11.98
N PHE A 26 -14.22 -7.43 11.17
CA PHE A 26 -14.21 -5.97 10.99
C PHE A 26 -14.28 -5.19 12.31
N GLN A 27 -15.13 -5.65 13.24
CA GLN A 27 -15.28 -5.03 14.57
C GLN A 27 -14.02 -5.15 15.42
N ASP A 28 -13.25 -6.22 15.26
CA ASP A 28 -12.00 -6.40 15.99
C ASP A 28 -10.92 -5.45 15.46
N MET A 29 -10.84 -5.24 14.14
CA MET A 29 -9.93 -4.24 13.57
C MET A 29 -10.23 -2.81 14.01
N LEU A 30 -11.51 -2.45 14.16
CA LEU A 30 -11.87 -1.13 14.71
C LEU A 30 -11.31 -0.95 16.14
N LYS A 31 -11.50 -1.96 17.00
CA LYS A 31 -10.99 -1.93 18.38
C LYS A 31 -9.46 -1.92 18.44
N ILE A 32 -8.80 -2.71 17.60
CA ILE A 32 -7.34 -2.75 17.48
C ILE A 32 -6.82 -1.36 17.09
N ASN A 33 -7.38 -0.75 16.04
CA ASN A 33 -6.90 0.54 15.55
C ASN A 33 -7.13 1.67 16.56
N GLU A 34 -8.27 1.67 17.25
CA GLU A 34 -8.56 2.64 18.32
C GLU A 34 -7.55 2.51 19.46
N TYR A 35 -7.31 1.28 19.94
CA TYR A 35 -6.37 1.05 21.04
C TYR A 35 -4.92 1.35 20.65
N ALA A 36 -4.49 0.91 19.46
CA ALA A 36 -3.17 1.21 18.92
C ALA A 36 -2.92 2.72 18.81
N LYS A 37 -3.93 3.48 18.37
CA LYS A 37 -3.86 4.95 18.31
C LYS A 37 -3.68 5.59 19.68
N LEU A 38 -4.41 5.12 20.71
CA LEU A 38 -4.27 5.61 22.09
C LEU A 38 -2.89 5.32 22.68
N LYS A 39 -2.22 4.26 22.21
CA LYS A 39 -0.91 3.80 22.69
C LYS A 39 0.26 4.21 21.80
N ASP A 40 0.01 5.00 20.76
CA ASP A 40 0.99 5.39 19.74
C ASP A 40 1.73 4.16 19.15
N VAL A 41 0.95 3.22 18.63
CA VAL A 41 1.44 1.98 17.98
C VAL A 41 1.01 1.98 16.52
N LYS A 42 1.95 1.62 15.62
CA LYS A 42 1.69 1.46 14.19
C LYS A 42 1.26 0.02 13.89
N ILE A 43 0.16 -0.12 13.17
CA ILE A 43 -0.37 -1.42 12.73
C ILE A 43 -0.26 -1.52 11.21
N ILE A 44 0.37 -2.58 10.70
CA ILE A 44 0.37 -2.94 9.26
C ILE A 44 -0.60 -4.12 9.08
N GLY A 45 -1.48 -4.07 8.07
CA GLY A 45 -2.51 -5.08 7.87
C GLY A 45 -3.88 -4.70 8.47
N PRO A 46 -4.82 -5.65 8.60
CA PRO A 46 -4.64 -7.09 8.47
C PRO A 46 -4.60 -7.52 7.00
N ASN A 47 -4.59 -8.83 6.73
CA ASN A 47 -4.65 -9.37 5.37
C ASN A 47 -3.60 -8.75 4.45
N CYS A 48 -2.33 -8.84 4.87
CA CYS A 48 -1.24 -8.15 4.20
C CYS A 48 0.02 -9.02 4.09
N PRO A 49 0.88 -8.76 3.09
CA PRO A 49 2.19 -9.42 3.01
C PRO A 49 3.20 -8.85 4.02
N GLY A 50 2.88 -7.72 4.65
CA GLY A 50 3.72 -7.04 5.64
C GLY A 50 4.69 -6.02 5.03
N LEU A 51 5.88 -5.94 5.61
CA LEU A 51 6.89 -4.91 5.38
C LEU A 51 8.24 -5.54 5.04
N ALA A 52 8.96 -4.99 4.06
CA ALA A 52 10.34 -5.33 3.79
C ALA A 52 11.18 -4.09 3.47
N ALA A 53 12.34 -3.96 4.11
CA ALA A 53 13.34 -2.95 3.81
C ALA A 53 14.64 -3.67 3.40
N PRO A 54 14.99 -3.68 2.10
CA PRO A 54 16.12 -4.47 1.61
C PRO A 54 17.45 -4.09 2.27
N GLY A 55 18.15 -5.10 2.81
CA GLY A 55 19.39 -4.92 3.55
C GLY A 55 19.22 -4.45 5.01
N ILE A 56 18.00 -4.30 5.50
CA ILE A 56 17.70 -3.97 6.90
C ILE A 56 16.92 -5.11 7.55
N GLY A 57 15.79 -5.51 6.98
CA GLY A 57 14.96 -6.57 7.55
C GLY A 57 13.57 -6.66 6.93
N LYS A 58 12.84 -7.69 7.34
CA LYS A 58 11.48 -7.99 6.87
C LYS A 58 10.59 -8.43 8.02
N LEU A 59 9.37 -7.92 8.04
CA LEU A 59 8.27 -8.34 8.91
C LEU A 59 7.08 -8.77 8.05
N GLY A 60 7.04 -10.05 7.68
CA GLY A 60 5.98 -10.63 6.88
C GLY A 60 6.45 -11.66 5.85
N ILE A 61 5.63 -11.85 4.81
CA ILE A 61 5.75 -12.95 3.84
C ILE A 61 6.22 -12.51 2.44
N ILE A 62 6.69 -11.27 2.29
CA ILE A 62 7.31 -10.80 1.04
C ILE A 62 8.56 -11.68 0.73
N PRO A 63 8.74 -12.19 -0.51
CA PRO A 63 9.92 -12.98 -0.87
C PRO A 63 11.21 -12.15 -0.83
N ASN A 64 12.29 -12.70 -0.26
CA ASN A 64 13.57 -11.98 -0.21
C ASN A 64 14.29 -11.94 -1.56
N THR A 65 14.04 -12.91 -2.43
CA THR A 65 14.75 -13.11 -3.70
C THR A 65 14.48 -12.03 -4.74
N ILE A 66 13.37 -11.30 -4.60
CA ILE A 66 12.95 -10.23 -5.53
C ILE A 66 13.35 -8.84 -5.05
N LEU A 67 13.89 -8.71 -3.83
CA LEU A 67 14.19 -7.42 -3.21
C LEU A 67 15.62 -6.98 -3.53
N LYS A 68 15.78 -5.70 -3.87
CA LYS A 68 17.09 -5.08 -4.08
C LYS A 68 17.12 -3.70 -3.46
N LYS A 69 18.12 -3.41 -2.62
CA LYS A 69 18.25 -2.09 -2.00
C LYS A 69 18.32 -0.99 -3.06
N GLY A 70 17.46 0.01 -2.90
CA GLY A 70 17.33 1.11 -3.84
C GLY A 70 16.55 2.29 -3.28
N VAL A 71 15.82 2.97 -4.17
CA VAL A 71 15.28 4.31 -3.90
C VAL A 71 13.77 4.42 -4.10
N VAL A 72 13.08 3.35 -4.48
CA VAL A 72 11.63 3.36 -4.72
C VAL A 72 10.89 2.85 -3.49
N GLY A 73 10.01 3.68 -2.92
CA GLY A 73 9.07 3.25 -1.89
C GLY A 73 7.85 2.60 -2.52
N VAL A 74 7.41 1.45 -2.05
CA VAL A 74 6.22 0.75 -2.57
C VAL A 74 5.16 0.66 -1.49
N ILE A 75 3.94 1.11 -1.78
CA ILE A 75 2.77 0.86 -0.96
C ILE A 75 1.69 0.13 -1.76
N SER A 76 1.14 -0.93 -1.18
CA SER A 76 0.17 -1.80 -1.87
C SER A 76 -0.92 -2.36 -0.97
N ARG A 77 -2.10 -2.60 -1.54
CA ARG A 77 -3.16 -3.40 -0.90
C ARG A 77 -3.05 -4.89 -1.19
N SER A 78 -2.45 -5.26 -2.31
CA SER A 78 -2.42 -6.65 -2.82
C SER A 78 -1.11 -7.34 -2.45
N GLY A 79 -1.16 -8.62 -2.08
CA GLY A 79 0.03 -9.42 -1.80
C GLY A 79 0.89 -9.68 -3.05
N THR A 80 0.42 -10.57 -3.92
CA THR A 80 1.18 -11.04 -5.10
C THR A 80 1.47 -9.94 -6.12
N LEU A 81 0.55 -8.99 -6.32
CA LEU A 81 0.81 -7.86 -7.21
C LEU A 81 1.94 -6.96 -6.67
N THR A 82 2.13 -6.89 -5.35
CA THR A 82 3.33 -6.23 -4.79
C THR A 82 4.60 -6.90 -5.25
N TYR A 83 4.62 -8.24 -5.32
CA TYR A 83 5.81 -9.00 -5.69
C TYR A 83 6.18 -8.74 -7.15
N GLU A 84 5.20 -8.72 -8.05
CA GLU A 84 5.40 -8.35 -9.45
C GLU A 84 5.96 -6.94 -9.58
N ILE A 85 5.35 -5.96 -8.89
CA ILE A 85 5.79 -4.56 -8.95
C ILE A 85 7.20 -4.39 -8.39
N VAL A 86 7.54 -5.11 -7.32
CA VAL A 86 8.89 -5.15 -6.75
C VAL A 86 9.87 -5.75 -7.76
N ASN A 87 9.53 -6.88 -8.39
CA ASN A 87 10.40 -7.49 -9.40
C ASN A 87 10.65 -6.52 -10.57
N VAL A 88 9.60 -5.87 -11.07
CA VAL A 88 9.66 -4.82 -12.10
C VAL A 88 10.60 -3.68 -11.69
N ILE A 89 10.48 -3.16 -10.48
CA ILE A 89 11.38 -2.11 -9.95
C ILE A 89 12.83 -2.60 -9.89
N THR A 90 13.06 -3.81 -9.37
CA THR A 90 14.39 -4.39 -9.24
C THR A 90 15.07 -4.60 -10.61
N GLU A 91 14.32 -5.04 -11.63
CA GLU A 91 14.81 -5.22 -13.00
C GLU A 91 15.21 -3.91 -13.68
N THR A 92 14.59 -2.77 -13.32
CA THR A 92 15.04 -1.45 -13.79
C THR A 92 16.39 -1.01 -13.21
N GLY A 93 16.87 -1.69 -12.15
CA GLY A 93 18.07 -1.31 -11.40
C GLY A 93 17.84 -0.22 -10.35
N LEU A 94 16.65 0.35 -10.24
CA LEU A 94 16.32 1.38 -9.24
C LEU A 94 16.25 0.85 -7.81
N GLY A 95 15.73 -0.38 -7.64
CA GLY A 95 15.53 -1.07 -6.35
C GLY A 95 14.58 -0.35 -5.38
N GLU A 96 14.31 -0.99 -4.25
CA GLU A 96 13.35 -0.53 -3.25
C GLU A 96 14.03 0.09 -2.03
N SER A 97 13.48 1.20 -1.54
CA SER A 97 13.82 1.74 -0.21
C SER A 97 13.11 0.94 0.88
N THR A 98 11.79 0.82 0.76
CA THR A 98 10.93 0.01 1.62
C THR A 98 9.66 -0.38 0.86
N VAL A 99 9.22 -1.62 1.04
CA VAL A 99 8.00 -2.20 0.48
C VAL A 99 7.03 -2.44 1.62
N LEU A 100 5.82 -1.89 1.52
CA LEU A 100 4.80 -1.98 2.56
C LEU A 100 3.45 -2.38 1.96
N GLY A 101 3.02 -3.60 2.26
CA GLY A 101 1.66 -4.04 2.00
C GLY A 101 0.74 -3.64 3.16
N ILE A 102 -0.18 -2.69 2.94
CA ILE A 102 -1.16 -2.24 3.94
C ILE A 102 -2.33 -3.21 4.13
N GLY A 103 -2.56 -4.07 3.12
CA GLY A 103 -3.56 -5.13 3.14
C GLY A 103 -4.86 -4.82 2.39
N GLY A 104 -5.60 -5.90 2.11
CA GLY A 104 -6.81 -5.89 1.27
C GLY A 104 -8.11 -5.57 2.02
N ASP A 105 -8.07 -5.60 3.36
CA ASP A 105 -9.26 -5.41 4.19
C ASP A 105 -9.76 -3.95 4.18
N LYS A 106 -11.02 -3.75 4.58
CA LYS A 106 -11.68 -2.42 4.57
C LYS A 106 -11.12 -1.44 5.60
N VAL A 107 -10.55 -1.96 6.68
CA VAL A 107 -10.03 -1.17 7.80
C VAL A 107 -8.59 -1.60 8.03
N PRO A 108 -7.64 -1.08 7.25
CA PRO A 108 -6.23 -1.31 7.52
C PRO A 108 -5.81 -0.51 8.77
N GLY A 109 -4.68 -0.89 9.37
CA GLY A 109 -4.02 -0.11 10.41
C GLY A 109 -3.49 1.21 9.84
N LEU A 110 -2.38 1.14 9.09
CA LEU A 110 -1.87 2.24 8.28
C LEU A 110 -2.58 2.27 6.92
N ASN A 111 -2.96 3.46 6.46
CA ASN A 111 -3.53 3.66 5.12
C ASN A 111 -2.51 4.28 4.15
N PHE A 112 -2.94 4.56 2.91
CA PHE A 112 -2.10 5.20 1.90
C PHE A 112 -1.51 6.54 2.35
N ILE A 113 -2.29 7.40 2.99
CA ILE A 113 -1.85 8.74 3.40
C ILE A 113 -0.78 8.63 4.48
N ASP A 114 -0.94 7.73 5.45
CA ASP A 114 0.03 7.55 6.54
C ASP A 114 1.40 7.14 5.98
N VAL A 115 1.41 6.17 5.07
CA VAL A 115 2.65 5.68 4.46
C VAL A 115 3.22 6.68 3.45
N LEU A 116 2.39 7.44 2.73
CA LEU A 116 2.84 8.53 1.87
C LEU A 116 3.58 9.61 2.66
N LYS A 117 3.15 9.94 3.89
CA LYS A 117 3.89 10.86 4.77
C LYS A 117 5.27 10.30 5.09
N LEU A 118 5.34 9.04 5.53
CA LEU A 118 6.60 8.37 5.85
C LEU A 118 7.56 8.36 4.65
N PHE A 119 7.08 7.98 3.48
CA PHE A 119 7.88 7.98 2.27
C PHE A 119 8.28 9.39 1.81
N ASN A 120 7.45 10.40 2.01
CA ASN A 120 7.77 11.78 1.66
C ASN A 120 8.90 12.35 2.53
N GLU A 121 9.02 11.88 3.78
CA GLU A 121 10.05 12.28 4.74
C GLU A 121 11.33 11.44 4.67
N ASP A 122 11.25 10.19 4.22
CA ASP A 122 12.40 9.28 4.14
C ASP A 122 13.44 9.74 3.11
N LYS A 123 14.68 10.00 3.54
CA LYS A 123 15.76 10.46 2.65
C LYS A 123 16.19 9.42 1.61
N GLN A 124 15.99 8.12 1.86
CA GLN A 124 16.34 7.07 0.89
C GLN A 124 15.34 7.02 -0.28
N THR A 125 14.06 7.25 0.01
CA THR A 125 13.00 7.23 -1.01
C THR A 125 13.09 8.44 -1.94
N ARG A 126 13.34 8.20 -3.23
CA ARG A 126 13.33 9.21 -4.31
C ARG A 126 12.06 9.18 -5.17
N GLY A 127 11.34 8.06 -5.20
CA GLY A 127 10.05 7.93 -5.88
C GLY A 127 9.15 6.93 -5.17
N ILE A 128 7.84 7.03 -5.39
CA ILE A 128 6.83 6.23 -4.69
C ILE A 128 5.94 5.53 -5.70
N VAL A 129 5.73 4.23 -5.54
CA VAL A 129 4.74 3.46 -6.31
C VAL A 129 3.57 3.12 -5.41
N ILE A 130 2.36 3.49 -5.85
CA ILE A 130 1.09 3.11 -5.25
C ILE A 130 0.49 1.98 -6.08
N VAL A 131 0.23 0.85 -5.44
CA VAL A 131 -0.51 -0.27 -6.00
C VAL A 131 -1.89 -0.29 -5.34
N GLY A 132 -2.87 0.25 -6.06
CA GLY A 132 -4.26 0.33 -5.61
C GLY A 132 -5.13 -0.76 -6.24
N GLU A 133 -6.37 -0.82 -5.81
CA GLU A 133 -7.39 -1.71 -6.34
C GLU A 133 -8.71 -0.94 -6.47
N ILE A 134 -9.66 -1.43 -7.26
CA ILE A 134 -11.06 -0.98 -7.18
C ILE A 134 -11.65 -1.17 -5.77
N GLY A 135 -12.71 -0.41 -5.48
CA GLY A 135 -13.40 -0.45 -4.18
C GLY A 135 -12.87 0.56 -3.16
N GLY A 136 -13.77 1.08 -2.33
CA GLY A 136 -13.47 2.17 -1.39
C GLY A 136 -13.00 3.46 -2.09
N ASN A 137 -12.62 4.48 -1.32
CA ASN A 137 -12.17 5.78 -1.87
C ASN A 137 -10.78 6.22 -1.38
N GLU A 138 -9.99 5.28 -0.86
CA GLU A 138 -8.69 5.57 -0.25
C GLU A 138 -7.66 6.07 -1.28
N GLU A 139 -7.65 5.50 -2.50
CA GLU A 139 -6.82 5.96 -3.60
C GLU A 139 -7.18 7.38 -4.06
N GLU A 140 -8.47 7.72 -4.11
CA GLU A 140 -8.92 9.08 -4.42
C GLU A 140 -8.49 10.09 -3.34
N LYS A 141 -8.58 9.71 -2.05
CA LYS A 141 -8.07 10.52 -0.94
C LYS A 141 -6.55 10.67 -1.00
N ALA A 142 -5.84 9.58 -1.32
CA ALA A 142 -4.39 9.58 -1.49
C ALA A 142 -3.98 10.51 -2.63
N ALA A 143 -4.69 10.50 -3.77
CA ALA A 143 -4.45 11.42 -4.87
C ALA A 143 -4.59 12.89 -4.46
N ASP A 144 -5.64 13.24 -3.70
CA ASP A 144 -5.80 14.61 -3.18
C ASP A 144 -4.69 15.00 -2.20
N PHE A 145 -4.26 14.07 -1.33
CA PHE A 145 -3.15 14.28 -0.41
C PHE A 145 -1.82 14.48 -1.15
N ILE A 146 -1.54 13.66 -2.18
CA ILE A 146 -0.33 13.75 -3.01
C ILE A 146 -0.21 15.13 -3.62
N ARG A 147 -1.29 15.59 -4.28
CA ARG A 147 -1.34 16.90 -4.94
C ARG A 147 -0.97 18.05 -4.00
N LYS A 148 -1.34 17.96 -2.72
CA LYS A 148 -1.19 19.03 -1.75
C LYS A 148 0.13 18.95 -0.95
N ASN A 149 0.64 17.74 -0.70
CA ASN A 149 1.65 17.52 0.35
C ASN A 149 2.88 16.73 -0.10
N VAL A 150 2.78 15.90 -1.14
CA VAL A 150 3.86 15.00 -1.54
C VAL A 150 4.71 15.67 -2.61
N LYS A 151 6.02 15.78 -2.33
CA LYS A 151 6.99 16.47 -3.20
C LYS A 151 7.73 15.51 -4.14
N LYS A 152 7.73 14.22 -3.80
CA LYS A 152 8.42 13.18 -4.55
C LYS A 152 7.56 12.70 -5.72
N PRO A 153 8.16 12.27 -6.84
CA PRO A 153 7.44 11.60 -7.91
C PRO A 153 6.65 10.41 -7.38
N VAL A 154 5.36 10.34 -7.74
CA VAL A 154 4.48 9.21 -7.44
C VAL A 154 4.02 8.59 -8.74
N PHE A 155 3.96 7.26 -8.79
CA PHE A 155 3.43 6.45 -9.89
C PHE A 155 2.35 5.54 -9.32
N ALA A 156 1.31 5.26 -10.10
CA ALA A 156 0.22 4.40 -9.67
C ALA A 156 0.03 3.22 -10.63
N PHE A 157 -0.37 2.09 -10.07
CA PHE A 157 -0.89 0.93 -10.80
C PHE A 157 -2.20 0.51 -10.11
N ILE A 158 -3.28 0.38 -10.87
CA ILE A 158 -4.61 0.10 -10.31
C ILE A 158 -5.12 -1.23 -10.85
N ASP A 159 -5.30 -2.18 -9.94
CA ASP A 159 -5.89 -3.46 -10.28
C ASP A 159 -7.42 -3.37 -10.44
N GLY A 160 -8.00 -4.28 -11.22
CA GLY A 160 -9.44 -4.37 -11.43
C GLY A 160 -10.03 -3.33 -12.38
N VAL A 161 -9.21 -2.65 -13.20
CA VAL A 161 -9.70 -1.63 -14.17
C VAL A 161 -10.72 -2.16 -15.18
N TYR A 162 -10.70 -3.47 -15.46
CA TYR A 162 -11.63 -4.17 -16.34
C TYR A 162 -12.68 -5.00 -15.59
N ALA A 163 -12.79 -4.86 -14.27
CA ALA A 163 -13.73 -5.65 -13.49
C ALA A 163 -15.20 -5.28 -13.81
N PRO A 164 -16.12 -6.27 -13.85
CA PRO A 164 -17.53 -6.00 -14.05
C PRO A 164 -18.13 -5.29 -12.80
N PRO A 165 -19.12 -4.40 -12.99
CA PRO A 165 -19.77 -3.71 -11.88
C PRO A 165 -20.50 -4.67 -10.94
N GLY A 166 -20.53 -4.35 -9.64
CA GLY A 166 -21.31 -5.09 -8.64
C GLY A 166 -20.71 -6.41 -8.17
N LYS A 167 -19.54 -6.84 -8.66
CA LYS A 167 -18.83 -8.02 -8.16
C LYS A 167 -17.76 -7.65 -7.13
N ARG A 168 -17.68 -8.45 -6.07
CA ARG A 168 -16.52 -8.47 -5.17
C ARG A 168 -15.38 -9.23 -5.84
N MET A 169 -14.21 -8.63 -5.95
CA MET A 169 -13.02 -9.25 -6.51
C MET A 169 -12.07 -9.61 -5.38
N GLY A 170 -11.97 -10.90 -5.01
CA GLY A 170 -11.02 -11.38 -3.99
C GLY A 170 -11.16 -10.71 -2.61
N HIS A 171 -10.42 -9.61 -2.41
CA HIS A 171 -10.32 -8.88 -1.15
C HIS A 171 -11.65 -8.34 -0.63
N ALA A 172 -11.80 -8.33 0.69
CA ALA A 172 -12.98 -7.82 1.37
C ALA A 172 -13.27 -6.33 1.06
N GLY A 173 -12.22 -5.55 0.76
CA GLY A 173 -12.31 -4.13 0.42
C GLY A 173 -12.71 -3.82 -1.03
N ALA A 174 -12.63 -4.79 -1.94
CA ALA A 174 -12.81 -4.60 -3.37
C ALA A 174 -14.29 -4.63 -3.79
N ILE A 175 -15.09 -3.71 -3.24
CA ILE A 175 -16.51 -3.54 -3.57
C ILE A 175 -16.75 -2.11 -4.06
N ILE A 176 -17.29 -1.99 -5.28
CA ILE A 176 -17.66 -0.71 -5.88
C ILE A 176 -19.00 -0.26 -5.32
N SER A 177 -19.07 0.95 -4.77
CA SER A 177 -20.31 1.54 -4.23
C SER A 177 -20.61 2.90 -4.87
N GLY A 178 -21.70 2.98 -5.63
CA GLY A 178 -22.14 4.20 -6.29
C GLY A 178 -21.16 4.71 -7.34
N LYS A 179 -20.83 6.01 -7.31
CA LYS A 179 -19.92 6.66 -8.29
C LYS A 179 -18.46 6.72 -7.83
N THR A 180 -18.16 6.23 -6.63
CA THR A 180 -16.83 6.28 -6.00
C THR A 180 -16.26 4.89 -5.83
N GLY A 181 -14.94 4.75 -5.88
CA GLY A 181 -14.27 3.44 -5.86
C GLY A 181 -14.34 2.66 -7.15
N THR A 182 -14.81 3.28 -8.23
CA THR A 182 -14.67 2.74 -9.58
C THR A 182 -13.24 2.93 -10.07
N ALA A 183 -12.79 2.08 -10.99
CA ALA A 183 -11.54 2.31 -11.71
C ALA A 183 -11.50 3.71 -12.34
N LYS A 184 -12.60 4.13 -12.98
CA LYS A 184 -12.72 5.45 -13.62
C LYS A 184 -12.54 6.60 -12.63
N SER A 185 -13.11 6.52 -11.42
CA SER A 185 -12.98 7.57 -10.40
C SER A 185 -11.55 7.66 -9.87
N LYS A 186 -10.90 6.52 -9.63
CA LYS A 186 -9.49 6.46 -9.21
C LYS A 186 -8.54 7.02 -10.26
N LEU A 187 -8.69 6.60 -11.53
CA LEU A 187 -7.90 7.13 -12.65
C LEU A 187 -8.07 8.65 -12.79
N ALA A 188 -9.30 9.15 -12.67
CA ALA A 188 -9.56 10.58 -12.72
C ALA A 188 -8.93 11.35 -11.55
N ALA A 189 -8.92 10.77 -10.35
CA ALA A 189 -8.29 11.38 -9.18
C ALA A 189 -6.77 11.47 -9.33
N PHE A 190 -6.11 10.38 -9.73
CA PHE A 190 -4.67 10.39 -9.97
C PHE A 190 -4.27 11.33 -11.12
N LYS A 191 -5.06 11.38 -12.20
CA LYS A 191 -4.85 12.37 -13.28
C LYS A 191 -4.90 13.80 -12.76
N LYS A 192 -5.87 14.14 -11.90
CA LYS A 192 -5.97 15.48 -11.26
C LYS A 192 -4.80 15.79 -10.32
N ALA A 193 -4.18 14.75 -9.74
CA ALA A 193 -3.00 14.87 -8.90
C ALA A 193 -1.67 14.85 -9.68
N ASN A 194 -1.73 14.81 -11.02
CA ASN A 194 -0.57 14.65 -11.90
C ASN A 194 0.26 13.39 -11.59
N VAL A 195 -0.41 12.32 -11.15
CA VAL A 195 0.17 11.01 -10.92
C VAL A 195 -0.11 10.14 -12.15
N PRO A 196 0.93 9.71 -12.90
CA PRO A 196 0.73 8.78 -14.00
C PRO A 196 0.26 7.42 -13.46
N VAL A 197 -0.78 6.88 -14.09
CA VAL A 197 -1.28 5.53 -13.81
C VAL A 197 -0.85 4.63 -14.97
N ALA A 198 0.06 3.70 -14.69
CA ALA A 198 0.53 2.74 -15.67
C ALA A 198 -0.55 1.69 -15.96
N LYS A 199 -0.65 1.28 -17.23
CA LYS A 199 -1.56 0.21 -17.69
C LYS A 199 -0.87 -1.15 -17.77
N THR A 200 0.45 -1.14 -17.93
CA THR A 200 1.29 -2.34 -17.99
C THR A 200 2.52 -2.18 -17.11
N PHE A 201 3.19 -3.29 -16.81
CA PHE A 201 4.45 -3.27 -16.07
C PHE A 201 5.56 -2.55 -16.85
N ASP A 202 5.63 -2.73 -18.17
CA ASP A 202 6.60 -2.02 -19.03
C ASP A 202 6.38 -0.49 -19.01
N GLU A 203 5.12 -0.05 -18.98
CA GLU A 203 4.79 1.37 -18.87
C GLU A 203 5.23 1.91 -17.49
N LEU A 204 5.00 1.15 -16.41
CA LEU A 204 5.45 1.52 -15.08
C LEU A 204 6.97 1.65 -15.02
N SER A 205 7.71 0.66 -15.52
CA SER A 205 9.17 0.70 -15.64
C SER A 205 9.65 1.94 -16.38
N SER A 206 9.09 2.18 -17.56
CA SER A 206 9.46 3.31 -18.42
C SER A 206 9.22 4.66 -17.73
N LEU A 207 8.10 4.81 -17.04
CA LEU A 207 7.78 6.02 -16.28
C LEU A 207 8.76 6.26 -15.13
N MET A 208 9.11 5.22 -14.38
CA MET A 208 10.05 5.32 -13.26
C MET A 208 11.46 5.66 -13.75
N VAL A 209 11.99 4.91 -14.73
CA VAL A 209 13.34 5.14 -15.29
C VAL A 209 13.46 6.55 -15.85
N LYS A 210 12.48 7.02 -16.63
CA LYS A 210 12.49 8.37 -17.20
C LYS A 210 12.57 9.49 -16.14
N LYS A 211 12.03 9.25 -14.94
CA LYS A 211 11.88 10.28 -13.91
C LYS A 211 12.92 10.19 -12.79
N LEU A 212 13.45 9.00 -12.53
CA LEU A 212 14.34 8.70 -11.41
C LEU A 212 15.74 8.22 -11.83
N GLY A 213 15.87 7.69 -13.05
CA GLY A 213 17.13 7.25 -13.64
C GLY A 213 18.05 8.40 -14.03
#